data_AF-A0A800EV22-F1
#
_entry.id   AF-A0A800EV22-F1
#
_cell.length_a   1.000
_cell.length_b   1.000
_cell.length_c   1.000
_cell.angle_alpha   90.00
_cell.angle_beta   90.00
_cell.angle_gamma   90.00
#
_symmetry.space_group_name_H-M   'P 1'
#
loop_
_entity.id
_entity.type
_entity.pdbx_description
1 polymer ?
#
loop_
_entity_poly.entity_id
_entity_poly.type
_entity_poly.pdbx_seq_one_letter_code
_entity_poly.pdbx_strand_id
1 'polypeptide(L)'
;MNLEEIQAVIDSAKARGTDQLETYVRTRLPEASDQDVHDTAEVLLEIIESVPLLLAAAAKGARDQNLGHVVQPVLDRATRYFLHPVDLMPEMVLGLPGLLDDTYLVFRILQVLEEGPEPLVDWDLHHPIKLVRSLLTESIGKQLDAMSVLAFEEIVDEVRQSWGAEILDA
;
A
#
# COMPACT_ATOMS: atom_id res chain seq x y z
N MET A 1 4.59 4.31 -14.31
CA MET A 1 4.81 3.41 -13.16
C MET A 1 6.06 2.55 -13.32
N ASN A 2 7.00 2.61 -12.36
CA ASN A 2 8.27 1.87 -12.40
C ASN A 2 8.28 0.73 -11.36
N LEU A 3 7.72 -0.42 -11.73
CA LEU A 3 7.57 -1.57 -10.83
C LEU A 3 8.90 -2.27 -10.52
N GLU A 4 9.86 -2.21 -11.44
CA GLU A 4 11.20 -2.78 -11.25
C GLU A 4 11.96 -2.06 -10.13
N GLU A 5 11.82 -0.73 -10.04
CA GLU A 5 12.40 0.04 -8.94
C GLU A 5 11.75 -0.28 -7.59
N ILE A 6 10.42 -0.47 -7.54
CA ILE A 6 9.74 -0.91 -6.30
C ILE A 6 10.27 -2.27 -5.87
N GLN A 7 10.39 -3.22 -6.81
CA GLN A 7 10.94 -4.54 -6.53
C GLN A 7 12.39 -4.43 -6.01
N ALA A 8 13.21 -3.56 -6.60
CA ALA A 8 14.59 -3.36 -6.16
C ALA A 8 14.68 -2.78 -4.73
N VAL A 9 13.77 -1.89 -4.33
CA VAL A 9 13.68 -1.39 -2.94
C VAL A 9 13.35 -2.54 -1.99
N ILE A 10 12.34 -3.35 -2.31
CA ILE A 10 11.93 -4.51 -1.50
C ILE A 10 13.09 -5.52 -1.39
N ASP A 11 13.73 -5.87 -2.50
CA ASP A 11 14.86 -6.82 -2.52
C ASP A 11 16.06 -6.29 -1.73
N SER A 12 16.32 -4.99 -1.80
CA SER A 12 17.35 -4.31 -1.00
C SER A 12 17.05 -4.39 0.50
N ALA A 13 15.80 -4.17 0.90
CA ALA A 13 15.37 -4.33 2.29
C ALA A 13 15.49 -5.77 2.77
N LYS A 14 15.06 -6.74 1.96
CA LYS A 14 15.19 -8.19 2.25
C LYS A 14 16.64 -8.63 2.41
N ALA A 15 17.55 -8.10 1.59
CA ALA A 15 18.97 -8.42 1.67
C ALA A 15 19.62 -8.01 3.01
N ARG A 16 18.99 -7.11 3.77
CA ARG A 16 19.43 -6.69 5.12
C ARG A 16 18.91 -7.61 6.24
N GLY A 17 18.01 -8.54 5.95
CA GLY A 17 17.46 -9.52 6.89
C GLY A 17 15.94 -9.41 7.08
N THR A 18 15.25 -10.56 7.10
CA THR A 18 13.80 -10.65 7.31
C THR A 18 13.40 -10.78 8.79
N ASP A 19 14.35 -11.17 9.64
CA ASP A 19 14.23 -11.25 11.10
C ASP A 19 13.88 -9.91 11.78
N GLN A 20 14.11 -8.81 11.06
CA GLN A 20 13.73 -7.46 11.48
C GLN A 20 12.20 -7.30 11.61
N LEU A 21 11.41 -8.00 10.79
CA LEU A 21 9.95 -8.01 10.92
C LEU A 21 9.51 -8.70 12.20
N GLU A 22 10.08 -9.87 12.52
CA GLU A 22 9.78 -10.55 13.80
C GLU A 22 10.16 -9.69 15.00
N THR A 23 11.34 -9.06 14.95
CA THR A 23 11.78 -8.12 15.99
C THR A 23 10.80 -6.98 16.14
N TYR A 24 10.37 -6.37 15.03
CA TYR A 24 9.41 -5.27 15.04
C TYR A 24 8.06 -5.71 15.62
N VAL A 25 7.51 -6.84 15.16
CA VAL A 25 6.24 -7.40 15.63
C VAL A 25 6.31 -7.68 17.14
N ARG A 26 7.40 -8.27 17.63
CA ARG A 26 7.61 -8.51 19.07
C ARG A 26 7.52 -7.23 19.89
N THR A 27 8.07 -6.13 19.39
CA THR A 27 7.98 -4.84 20.10
C THR A 27 6.55 -4.27 20.16
N ARG A 28 5.71 -4.63 19.18
CA ARG A 28 4.30 -4.18 19.11
C ARG A 28 3.36 -5.10 19.87
N LEU A 29 3.66 -6.39 19.90
CA LEU A 29 2.85 -7.44 20.51
C LEU A 29 3.70 -8.22 21.54
N PRO A 30 4.08 -7.60 22.66
CA PRO A 30 5.01 -8.20 23.63
C PRO A 30 4.46 -9.49 24.29
N GLU A 31 3.13 -9.62 24.37
CA GLU A 31 2.44 -10.75 24.98
C GLU A 31 2.10 -11.87 23.97
N ALA A 32 2.41 -11.69 22.68
CA ALA A 32 2.15 -12.70 21.66
C ALA A 32 3.14 -13.86 21.78
N SER A 33 2.70 -15.06 21.41
CA SER A 33 3.58 -16.24 21.40
C SER A 33 4.64 -16.12 20.31
N ASP A 34 5.72 -16.91 20.42
CA ASP A 34 6.77 -16.93 19.39
C ASP A 34 6.21 -17.32 18.01
N GLN A 35 5.25 -18.23 17.98
CA GLN A 35 4.59 -18.64 16.75
C GLN A 35 3.75 -17.50 16.15
N ASP A 36 2.94 -16.81 16.97
CA ASP A 36 2.12 -15.70 16.47
C ASP A 36 2.98 -14.57 15.91
N VAL A 37 4.14 -14.30 16.52
CA VAL A 37 5.09 -13.29 16.06
C VAL A 37 5.70 -13.69 14.71
N HIS A 38 6.11 -14.95 14.57
CA HIS A 38 6.64 -15.48 13.32
C HIS A 38 5.59 -15.43 12.20
N ASP A 39 4.40 -15.99 12.43
CA ASP A 39 3.31 -16.02 11.45
C ASP A 39 2.92 -14.59 11.02
N THR A 40 2.85 -13.66 11.96
CA THR A 40 2.56 -12.25 11.66
C THR A 40 3.67 -11.63 10.81
N ALA A 41 4.94 -11.91 11.11
CA ALA A 41 6.07 -11.40 10.34
C ALA A 41 6.11 -11.96 8.91
N GLU A 42 5.77 -13.24 8.71
CA GLU A 42 5.63 -13.84 7.39
C GLU A 42 4.52 -13.15 6.58
N VAL A 43 3.35 -12.94 7.18
CA VAL A 43 2.24 -12.23 6.52
C VAL A 43 2.63 -10.80 6.16
N LEU A 44 3.38 -10.08 7.01
CA LEU A 44 3.85 -8.73 6.69
C LEU A 44 4.83 -8.72 5.52
N LEU A 45 5.71 -9.72 5.43
CA LEU A 45 6.61 -9.86 4.30
C LEU A 45 5.81 -10.06 3.01
N GLU A 46 4.83 -10.96 3.01
CA GLU A 46 3.94 -11.18 1.86
C GLU A 46 3.20 -9.90 1.45
N ILE A 47 2.71 -9.13 2.43
CA ILE A 47 2.04 -7.84 2.19
C ILE A 47 2.98 -6.86 1.48
N ILE A 48 4.20 -6.68 1.98
CA ILE A 48 5.21 -5.80 1.36
C ILE A 48 5.54 -6.27 -0.06
N GLU A 49 5.79 -7.58 -0.23
CA GLU A 49 6.15 -8.17 -1.52
C GLU A 49 5.02 -8.12 -2.56
N SER A 50 3.77 -8.04 -2.12
CA SER A 50 2.62 -7.97 -3.02
C SER A 50 2.46 -6.61 -3.70
N VAL A 51 3.09 -5.54 -3.20
CA VAL A 51 2.92 -4.16 -3.70
C VAL A 51 3.08 -4.05 -5.23
N PRO A 52 4.16 -4.55 -5.87
CA PRO A 52 4.32 -4.43 -7.32
C PRO A 52 3.22 -5.17 -8.10
N LEU A 53 2.81 -6.35 -7.62
CA LEU A 53 1.76 -7.15 -8.23
C LEU A 53 0.41 -6.44 -8.15
N LEU A 54 0.09 -5.87 -7.00
CA LEU A 54 -1.15 -5.16 -6.76
C LEU A 54 -1.28 -3.93 -7.67
N LEU A 55 -0.22 -3.12 -7.74
CA LEU A 55 -0.16 -1.98 -8.66
C LEU A 55 -0.29 -2.41 -10.13
N ALA A 56 0.37 -3.51 -10.52
CA ALA A 56 0.32 -4.02 -11.89
C ALA A 56 -1.10 -4.44 -12.31
N ALA A 57 -1.83 -5.17 -11.46
CA ALA A 57 -3.17 -5.60 -11.83
C ALA A 57 -4.21 -4.48 -11.69
N ALA A 58 -4.07 -3.53 -10.76
CA ALA A 58 -4.91 -2.34 -10.77
C ALA A 58 -4.75 -1.54 -12.08
N ALA A 59 -3.52 -1.38 -12.57
CA ALA A 59 -3.27 -0.75 -13.86
C ALA A 59 -3.86 -1.55 -15.02
N LYS A 60 -3.84 -2.88 -14.94
CA LYS A 60 -4.45 -3.75 -15.95
C LYS A 60 -5.97 -3.66 -15.93
N GLY A 61 -6.61 -3.80 -14.77
CA GLY A 61 -8.05 -3.67 -14.60
C GLY A 61 -8.57 -2.32 -15.11
N ALA A 62 -7.85 -1.23 -14.80
CA ALA A 62 -8.18 0.07 -15.33
C ALA A 62 -8.09 0.15 -16.87
N ARG A 63 -7.09 -0.48 -17.50
CA ARG A 63 -7.02 -0.53 -18.97
C ARG A 63 -8.14 -1.38 -19.57
N ASP A 64 -8.45 -2.51 -18.96
CA ASP A 64 -9.49 -3.43 -19.42
C ASP A 64 -10.89 -2.77 -19.35
N GLN A 65 -11.07 -1.80 -18.44
CA GLN A 65 -12.28 -0.98 -18.30
C GLN A 65 -12.20 0.40 -19.00
N ASN A 66 -11.18 0.68 -19.83
CA ASN A 66 -10.92 2.01 -20.45
C ASN A 66 -10.67 3.19 -19.49
N LEU A 67 -10.54 2.93 -18.19
CA LEU A 67 -10.25 3.91 -17.13
C LEU A 67 -8.76 4.23 -16.96
N GLY A 68 -7.88 3.66 -17.79
CA GLY A 68 -6.43 3.82 -17.65
C GLY A 68 -5.97 5.28 -17.59
N HIS A 69 -6.61 6.18 -18.35
CA HIS A 69 -6.27 7.60 -18.37
C HIS A 69 -6.58 8.33 -17.04
N VAL A 70 -7.56 7.83 -16.28
CA VAL A 70 -8.01 8.36 -14.99
C VAL A 70 -7.23 7.73 -13.84
N VAL A 71 -7.00 6.41 -13.91
CA VAL A 71 -6.40 5.63 -12.82
C VAL A 71 -4.86 5.69 -12.85
N GLN A 72 -4.23 5.81 -14.03
CA GLN A 72 -2.76 5.81 -14.12
C GLN A 72 -2.09 6.92 -13.30
N PRO A 73 -2.58 8.18 -13.27
CA PRO A 73 -2.03 9.22 -12.39
C PRO A 73 -2.05 8.84 -10.91
N VAL A 74 -3.11 8.14 -10.46
CA VAL A 74 -3.29 7.65 -9.10
C VAL A 74 -2.24 6.59 -8.76
N LEU A 75 -2.06 5.61 -9.65
CA LEU A 75 -1.07 4.55 -9.48
C LEU A 75 0.37 5.10 -9.54
N ASP A 76 0.62 6.12 -10.36
CA ASP A 76 1.91 6.80 -10.38
C ASP A 76 2.16 7.61 -9.10
N ARG A 77 1.11 8.09 -8.42
CA ARG A 77 1.22 8.71 -7.09
C ARG A 77 1.53 7.68 -6.01
N ALA A 78 0.83 6.55 -6.01
CA ALA A 78 1.10 5.43 -5.11
C ALA A 78 2.54 4.92 -5.26
N THR A 79 2.99 4.73 -6.50
CA THR A 79 4.39 4.39 -6.83
C THR A 79 5.37 5.42 -6.28
N ARG A 80 5.05 6.72 -6.40
CA ARG A 80 5.90 7.79 -5.88
C ARG A 80 6.01 7.77 -4.36
N TYR A 81 4.94 7.44 -3.62
CA TYR A 81 5.03 7.27 -2.17
C TYR A 81 6.04 6.18 -1.81
N PHE A 82 5.97 5.03 -2.48
CA PHE A 82 6.89 3.92 -2.20
C PHE A 82 8.35 4.22 -2.58
N LEU A 83 8.59 4.91 -3.69
CA LEU A 83 9.95 5.20 -4.16
C LEU A 83 10.58 6.46 -3.52
N HIS A 84 9.75 7.37 -3.00
CA HIS A 84 10.17 8.63 -2.38
C HIS A 84 9.39 8.81 -1.07
N PRO A 85 9.74 8.02 -0.05
CA PRO A 85 8.93 7.89 1.16
C PRO A 85 8.87 9.20 1.96
N VAL A 86 7.77 9.36 2.71
CA VAL A 86 7.59 10.47 3.66
C VAL A 86 8.44 10.25 4.93
N ASP A 87 9.13 9.11 5.02
CA ASP A 87 10.13 8.76 6.04
C ASP A 87 9.56 8.82 7.47
N LEU A 88 8.31 8.37 7.65
CA LEU A 88 7.70 8.22 8.98
C LEU A 88 8.27 7.00 9.70
N MET A 89 8.66 5.97 8.93
CA MET A 89 9.40 4.82 9.38
C MET A 89 10.69 4.67 8.56
N PRO A 90 11.86 5.06 9.09
CA PRO A 90 13.08 5.09 8.28
C PRO A 90 13.57 3.70 7.85
N GLU A 91 13.44 3.39 6.56
CA GLU A 91 13.87 2.13 5.94
C GLU A 91 15.37 1.83 6.18
N MET A 92 16.20 2.88 6.22
CA MET A 92 17.63 2.75 6.49
C MET A 92 17.94 2.27 7.92
N VAL A 93 17.02 2.48 8.87
CA VAL A 93 17.18 2.11 10.28
C VAL A 93 16.42 0.82 10.60
N LEU A 94 15.23 0.68 10.02
CA LEU A 94 14.28 -0.37 10.34
C LEU A 94 14.29 -1.52 9.34
N GLY A 95 14.92 -1.36 8.17
CA GLY A 95 14.86 -2.29 7.04
C GLY A 95 13.44 -2.58 6.60
N LEU A 96 13.05 -3.86 6.50
CA LEU A 96 11.73 -4.26 6.02
C LEU A 96 10.55 -3.61 6.78
N PRO A 97 10.55 -3.55 8.14
CA PRO A 97 9.54 -2.78 8.86
C PRO A 97 9.41 -1.33 8.43
N GLY A 98 10.48 -0.71 7.94
CA GLY A 98 10.47 0.66 7.42
C GLY A 98 9.74 0.84 6.10
N LEU A 99 9.28 -0.24 5.45
CA LEU A 99 8.42 -0.16 4.26
C LEU A 99 6.92 -0.24 4.60
N LEU A 100 6.56 -0.42 5.88
CA LEU A 100 5.16 -0.63 6.30
C LEU A 100 4.29 0.62 6.15
N ASP A 101 4.85 1.81 6.35
CA ASP A 101 4.14 3.07 6.16
C ASP A 101 3.86 3.34 4.68
N ASP A 102 4.82 3.13 3.79
CA ASP A 102 4.63 3.26 2.35
C ASP A 102 3.68 2.21 1.79
N THR A 103 3.84 0.96 2.22
CA THR A 103 2.93 -0.14 1.87
C THR A 103 1.50 0.20 2.29
N TYR A 104 1.33 0.74 3.49
CA TYR A 104 0.04 1.18 3.98
C TYR A 104 -0.58 2.27 3.09
N LEU A 105 0.17 3.30 2.70
CA LEU A 105 -0.33 4.35 1.80
C LEU A 105 -0.74 3.79 0.44
N VAL A 106 0.08 2.93 -0.16
CA VAL A 106 -0.25 2.28 -1.43
C VAL A 106 -1.55 1.49 -1.31
N PHE A 107 -1.69 0.69 -0.25
CA PHE A 107 -2.86 -0.16 -0.06
C PHE A 107 -4.13 0.66 0.19
N ARG A 108 -4.04 1.72 0.98
CA ARG A 108 -5.14 2.68 1.10
C ARG A 108 -5.49 3.23 -0.27
N ILE A 109 -4.49 3.59 -1.09
CA ILE A 109 -4.74 4.16 -2.42
C ILE A 109 -5.53 3.20 -3.30
N LEU A 110 -5.10 1.94 -3.32
CA LEU A 110 -5.78 0.89 -4.05
C LEU A 110 -7.18 0.62 -3.52
N GLN A 111 -7.38 0.61 -2.19
CA GLN A 111 -8.69 0.41 -1.57
C GLN A 111 -9.74 1.40 -2.08
N VAL A 112 -9.37 2.68 -2.23
CA VAL A 112 -10.31 3.69 -2.75
C VAL A 112 -10.62 3.49 -4.22
N LEU A 113 -9.68 3.00 -5.02
CA LEU A 113 -9.96 2.63 -6.40
C LEU A 113 -10.98 1.47 -6.48
N GLU A 114 -10.96 0.55 -5.51
CA GLU A 114 -11.96 -0.53 -5.41
C GLU A 114 -13.34 -0.07 -4.90
N GLU A 115 -13.45 1.13 -4.31
CA GLU A 115 -14.74 1.73 -3.94
C GLU A 115 -15.47 2.39 -5.14
N GLY A 116 -14.89 2.31 -6.34
CA GLY A 116 -15.51 2.74 -7.58
C GLY A 116 -16.77 1.93 -7.94
N PRO A 117 -17.53 2.36 -8.97
CA PRO A 117 -18.76 1.69 -9.39
C PRO A 117 -18.54 0.23 -9.82
N GLU A 118 -17.38 -0.06 -10.40
CA GLU A 118 -16.90 -1.42 -10.67
C GLU A 118 -15.49 -1.58 -10.08
N PRO A 119 -15.25 -2.63 -9.27
CA PRO A 119 -13.91 -2.89 -8.74
C PRO A 119 -12.93 -3.15 -9.88
N LEU A 120 -11.70 -2.63 -9.75
CA LEU A 120 -10.66 -2.84 -10.75
C LEU A 120 -10.06 -4.23 -10.61
N VAL A 121 -10.00 -4.75 -9.38
CA VAL A 121 -9.44 -6.06 -9.07
C VAL A 121 -10.17 -6.73 -7.89
N ASP A 122 -10.34 -8.05 -7.97
CA ASP A 122 -10.95 -8.85 -6.90
C ASP A 122 -9.93 -9.22 -5.81
N TRP A 123 -9.51 -8.23 -5.01
CA TRP A 123 -8.59 -8.43 -3.89
C TRP A 123 -9.15 -7.88 -2.57
N ASP A 124 -9.05 -8.69 -1.51
CA ASP A 124 -9.35 -8.22 -0.16
C ASP A 124 -8.16 -7.46 0.43
N LEU A 125 -8.20 -6.13 0.31
CA LEU A 125 -7.23 -5.24 0.96
C LEU A 125 -7.57 -4.95 2.43
N HIS A 126 -8.77 -5.30 2.92
CA HIS A 126 -9.18 -4.95 4.27
C HIS A 126 -8.30 -5.61 5.33
N HIS A 127 -8.05 -6.92 5.19
CA HIS A 127 -7.23 -7.65 6.15
C HIS A 127 -5.78 -7.14 6.19
N PRO A 128 -5.05 -7.02 5.06
CA PRO A 128 -3.71 -6.43 5.04
C PRO A 128 -3.64 -5.01 5.62
N ILE A 129 -4.56 -4.12 5.22
CA ILE A 129 -4.61 -2.73 5.71
C ILE A 129 -4.78 -2.71 7.23
N LYS A 130 -5.70 -3.51 7.75
CA LYS A 130 -5.98 -3.59 9.18
C LYS A 130 -4.79 -4.14 9.96
N LEU A 131 -4.13 -5.17 9.44
CA LEU A 131 -2.96 -5.77 10.07
C LEU A 131 -1.83 -4.74 10.17
N VAL A 132 -1.43 -4.13 9.05
CA VAL A 132 -0.39 -3.10 9.03
C VAL A 132 -0.76 -1.96 9.98
N ARG A 133 -2.00 -1.44 9.92
CA ARG A 133 -2.46 -0.37 10.80
C ARG A 133 -2.38 -0.70 12.29
N SER A 134 -2.63 -1.95 12.66
CA SER A 134 -2.59 -2.41 14.05
C SER A 134 -1.17 -2.45 14.64
N LEU A 135 -0.15 -2.55 13.78
CA LEU A 135 1.26 -2.61 14.17
C LEU A 135 1.95 -1.24 14.10
N LEU A 136 1.30 -0.23 13.54
CA LEU A 136 1.78 1.15 13.58
C LEU A 136 1.53 1.77 14.96
N THR A 137 2.42 2.69 15.38
CA THR A 137 2.08 3.53 16.54
C THR A 137 0.87 4.38 16.25
N GLU A 138 0.14 4.78 17.29
CA GLU A 138 -1.02 5.65 17.12
C GLU A 138 -0.68 6.99 16.44
N SER A 139 0.51 7.54 16.70
CA SER A 139 0.96 8.77 16.05
C SER A 139 1.20 8.58 14.54
N ILE A 140 2.00 7.57 14.16
CA ILE A 140 2.30 7.28 12.75
C ILE A 140 1.03 6.89 12.01
N GLY A 141 0.23 6.00 12.59
CA GLY A 141 -1.01 5.53 11.99
C GLY A 141 -1.99 6.67 11.72
N LYS A 142 -2.20 7.60 12.67
CA LYS A 142 -3.04 8.79 12.44
C LYS A 142 -2.51 9.70 11.34
N GLN A 143 -1.20 9.89 11.26
CA GLN A 143 -0.60 10.72 10.21
C GLN A 143 -0.82 10.08 8.84
N LEU A 144 -0.61 8.77 8.73
CA LEU A 144 -0.86 8.02 7.50
C LEU A 144 -2.33 7.98 7.13
N ASP A 145 -3.24 7.83 8.11
CA ASP A 145 -4.68 7.93 7.90
C ASP A 145 -5.03 9.29 7.29
N ALA A 146 -4.52 10.39 7.86
CA ALA A 146 -4.75 11.75 7.34
C ALA A 146 -4.12 11.97 5.95
N MET A 147 -2.88 11.51 5.74
CA MET A 147 -2.21 11.61 4.44
C MET A 147 -2.95 10.82 3.36
N SER A 148 -3.48 9.64 3.70
CA SER A 148 -4.28 8.85 2.77
C SER A 148 -5.52 9.63 2.35
N VAL A 149 -6.26 10.24 3.28
CA VAL A 149 -7.43 11.09 2.99
C VAL A 149 -7.07 12.26 2.07
N LEU A 150 -5.96 12.97 2.34
CA LEU A 150 -5.53 14.09 1.49
C LEU A 150 -5.14 13.63 0.09
N ALA A 151 -4.39 12.53 -0.02
CA ALA A 151 -4.08 11.92 -1.31
C ALA A 151 -5.36 11.53 -2.05
N PHE A 152 -6.40 11.09 -1.34
CA PHE A 152 -7.71 10.82 -1.92
C PHE A 152 -8.43 12.07 -2.38
N GLU A 153 -8.54 13.11 -1.58
CA GLU A 153 -9.27 14.32 -1.97
C GLU A 153 -8.71 14.92 -3.27
N GLU A 154 -7.38 14.92 -3.43
CA GLU A 154 -6.72 15.36 -4.67
C GLU A 154 -7.06 14.47 -5.89
N ILE A 155 -7.23 13.17 -5.67
CA ILE A 155 -7.46 12.17 -6.72
C ILE A 155 -8.94 12.05 -7.07
N VAL A 156 -9.81 12.05 -6.05
CA VAL A 156 -11.24 11.75 -6.14
C VAL A 156 -11.99 12.80 -6.94
N ASP A 157 -11.61 14.08 -6.89
CA ASP A 157 -12.28 15.11 -7.67
C ASP A 157 -12.05 14.94 -9.18
N GLU A 158 -10.83 14.58 -9.59
CA GLU A 158 -10.48 14.30 -11.00
C GLU A 158 -11.07 12.97 -11.48
N VAL A 159 -11.01 11.95 -10.61
CA VAL A 159 -11.47 10.60 -10.91
C VAL A 159 -13.00 10.52 -10.93
N ARG A 160 -13.71 11.11 -9.96
CA ARG A 160 -15.19 11.12 -9.93
C ARG A 160 -15.79 11.96 -11.04
N GLN A 161 -15.17 13.07 -11.44
CA GLN A 161 -15.65 13.83 -12.60
C GLN A 161 -15.55 12.98 -13.88
N SER A 162 -14.47 12.22 -14.04
CA SER A 162 -14.30 11.33 -15.20
C SER A 162 -15.24 10.11 -15.13
N TRP A 163 -15.37 9.46 -13.97
CA TRP A 163 -16.30 8.34 -13.75
C TRP A 163 -17.77 8.74 -13.90
N GLY A 164 -18.14 9.95 -13.49
CA GLY A 164 -19.49 10.49 -13.64
C GLY A 164 -19.82 10.99 -15.05
N ALA A 165 -18.81 11.38 -15.83
CA ALA A 165 -18.98 11.84 -17.21
C ALA A 165 -19.12 10.66 -18.20
N GLU A 166 -18.37 9.58 -18.05
CA GLU A 166 -18.45 8.43 -18.96
C GLU A 166 -19.78 7.64 -18.86
N ILE A 167 -20.43 7.61 -17.68
CA ILE A 167 -21.74 6.94 -17.50
C ILE A 167 -22.86 7.67 -18.28
N LEU A 168 -22.67 8.94 -18.65
CA LEU A 168 -23.67 9.73 -19.38
C LEU A 168 -23.51 9.69 -20.91
N ASP A 169 -22.41 9.12 -21.41
CA ASP A 169 -22.12 9.00 -22.85
C ASP A 169 -22.27 7.56 -23.39
N ALA A 170 -22.92 6.65 -22.64
CA ALA A 170 -23.21 5.27 -23.05
C ALA A 170 -24.66 5.07 -23.55
#